data_AF-A0AAP0EZT9-F1
#
_entry.id   AF-A0AAP0EZT9-F1
#
_cell.length_a   1.000
_cell.length_b   1.000
_cell.length_c   1.000
_cell.angle_alpha   90.00
_cell.angle_beta   90.00
_cell.angle_gamma   90.00
#
_symmetry.space_group_name_H-M   'P 1'
#
loop_
_entity.id
_entity.type
_entity.pdbx_description
1 polymer ?
#
loop_
_entity_poly.entity_id
_entity_poly.type
_entity_poly.pdbx_seq_one_letter_code
_entity_poly.pdbx_strand_id
1 'polypeptide(L)'
;MCVLSCLVKIGGFCEAEMVFRSWEDACRRYDIRISNVVLGAYVRNGWIEKAESLHLRTLEKGGRPNYKTWEILMEGWIKAKKMDKAISAMKRGFSMLKQCHWRPSSEIVLAIAEYFNEAGNLKDAKKYIKVLHRLGLTSLALYKAVLKVHVHGRNPTLDILKMMEKDQVHLDEEASALIRCLNQIKGGED
;
A
#
# COMPACT_ATOMS: atom_id res chain seq x y z
N MET A 1 -17.21 4.66 19.73
CA MET A 1 -15.90 4.08 19.35
C MET A 1 -15.32 3.17 20.43
N CYS A 2 -15.36 3.54 21.72
CA CYS A 2 -14.68 2.77 22.77
C CYS A 2 -15.18 1.31 22.90
N VAL A 3 -16.50 1.07 22.99
CA VAL A 3 -17.06 -0.29 23.13
C VAL A 3 -16.66 -1.20 21.96
N LEU A 4 -16.89 -0.75 20.72
CA LEU A 4 -16.54 -1.52 19.52
C LEU A 4 -15.03 -1.80 19.44
N SER A 5 -14.19 -0.81 19.76
CA SER A 5 -12.75 -1.01 19.77
C SER A 5 -12.30 -1.97 20.88
N CYS A 6 -12.93 -1.95 22.05
CA CYS A 6 -12.64 -2.88 23.14
C CYS A 6 -13.02 -4.30 22.74
N LEU A 7 -14.24 -4.53 22.24
CA LEU A 7 -14.71 -5.85 21.80
C LEU A 7 -13.79 -6.47 20.75
N VAL A 8 -13.40 -5.68 19.74
CA VAL A 8 -12.43 -6.12 18.72
C VAL A 8 -11.08 -6.50 19.31
N LYS A 9 -10.60 -5.77 20.33
CA LYS A 9 -9.28 -6.04 20.96
C LYS A 9 -9.29 -7.30 21.81
N ILE A 10 -10.41 -7.64 22.45
CA ILE A 10 -10.54 -8.86 23.28
C ILE A 10 -11.02 -10.08 22.49
N GLY A 11 -11.20 -9.96 21.16
CA GLY A 11 -11.65 -11.06 20.32
C GLY A 11 -13.16 -11.33 20.33
N GLY A 12 -13.96 -10.46 20.95
CA GLY A 12 -15.43 -10.52 20.96
C GLY A 12 -16.03 -10.07 19.63
N PHE A 13 -15.75 -10.81 18.55
CA PHE A 13 -16.13 -10.41 17.19
C PHE A 13 -17.63 -10.48 16.95
N CYS A 14 -18.32 -11.47 17.53
CA CYS A 14 -19.78 -11.59 17.41
C CYS A 14 -20.47 -10.38 18.05
N GLU A 15 -20.06 -10.01 19.26
CA GLU A 15 -20.56 -8.86 19.99
C GLU A 15 -20.23 -7.55 19.26
N ALA A 16 -19.00 -7.44 18.72
CA ALA A 16 -18.61 -6.30 17.91
C ALA A 16 -19.49 -6.16 16.66
N GLU A 17 -19.79 -7.26 15.95
CA GLU A 17 -20.68 -7.26 14.79
C GLU A 17 -22.12 -6.87 15.18
N MET A 18 -22.64 -7.36 16.31
CA MET A 18 -23.97 -6.98 16.81
C MET A 18 -24.04 -5.48 17.12
N VAL A 19 -23.09 -4.96 17.91
CA VAL A 19 -23.01 -3.53 18.23
C VAL A 19 -22.86 -2.68 16.98
N PHE A 20 -22.07 -3.13 16.01
CA PHE A 20 -21.90 -2.43 14.73
C PHE A 20 -23.21 -2.38 13.94
N ARG A 21 -23.94 -3.49 13.83
CA ARG A 21 -25.23 -3.55 13.13
C ARG A 21 -26.26 -2.63 13.78
N SER A 22 -26.40 -2.68 15.11
CA SER A 22 -27.30 -1.77 15.83
C SER A 22 -26.96 -0.31 15.59
N TRP A 23 -25.67 0.04 15.56
CA TRP A 23 -25.24 1.39 15.18
C TRP A 23 -25.57 1.73 13.74
N GLU A 24 -25.28 0.82 12.79
CA GLU A 24 -25.49 1.04 11.36
C GLU A 24 -26.97 1.25 11.01
N ASP A 25 -27.88 0.57 11.70
CA ASP A 25 -29.33 0.72 11.52
C ASP A 25 -29.87 2.03 12.14
N ALA A 26 -29.28 2.49 13.24
CA ALA A 26 -29.72 3.70 13.93
C ALA A 26 -29.04 4.98 13.42
N CYS A 27 -27.94 4.87 12.66
CA CYS A 27 -27.14 6.04 12.30
C CYS A 27 -27.87 6.94 11.29
N ARG A 28 -28.01 8.23 11.63
CA ARG A 28 -28.55 9.25 10.70
C ARG A 28 -27.48 9.83 9.76
N ARG A 29 -26.23 9.84 10.23
CA ARG A 29 -25.06 10.29 9.46
C ARG A 29 -23.96 9.27 9.63
N TYR A 30 -23.53 8.69 8.52
CA TYR A 30 -22.52 7.64 8.54
C TYR A 30 -21.15 8.19 8.94
N ASP A 31 -20.56 7.63 9.99
CA ASP A 31 -19.20 7.94 10.43
C ASP A 31 -18.26 6.81 9.99
N ILE A 32 -17.46 7.07 8.96
CA ILE A 32 -16.52 6.10 8.37
C ILE A 32 -15.55 5.52 9.41
N ARG A 33 -15.26 6.24 10.49
CA ARG A 33 -14.32 5.79 11.53
C ARG A 33 -14.84 4.56 12.26
N ILE A 34 -16.16 4.42 12.41
CA ILE A 34 -16.79 3.29 13.09
C ILE A 34 -16.66 2.03 12.24
N SER A 35 -16.94 2.11 10.94
CA SER A 35 -16.75 0.98 10.02
C SER A 35 -15.27 0.63 9.86
N ASN A 36 -14.36 1.61 9.89
CA ASN A 36 -12.92 1.34 9.86
C ASN A 36 -12.44 0.49 11.06
N VAL A 37 -13.12 0.54 12.22
CA VAL A 37 -12.78 -0.35 13.37
C VAL A 37 -13.05 -1.81 13.01
N VAL A 38 -14.25 -2.10 12.49
CA VAL A 38 -14.65 -3.46 12.09
C VAL A 38 -13.85 -3.92 10.87
N LEU A 39 -13.65 -3.03 9.90
CA LEU A 39 -12.86 -3.29 8.70
C LEU A 39 -11.42 -3.69 9.06
N GLY A 40 -10.79 -2.94 9.98
CA GLY A 40 -9.46 -3.27 10.47
C GLY A 40 -9.44 -4.59 11.24
N ALA A 41 -10.50 -4.91 11.99
CA ALA A 41 -10.64 -6.19 12.66
C ALA A 41 -10.67 -7.35 11.66
N TYR A 42 -11.52 -7.27 10.63
CA TYR A 42 -11.63 -8.28 9.59
C TYR A 42 -10.30 -8.50 8.86
N VAL A 43 -9.62 -7.42 8.46
CA VAL A 43 -8.33 -7.51 7.79
C VAL A 43 -7.26 -8.17 8.66
N ARG A 44 -7.17 -7.82 9.95
CA ARG A 44 -6.19 -8.44 10.87
C ARG A 44 -6.44 -9.93 11.09
N ASN A 45 -7.69 -10.39 10.99
CA ASN A 45 -8.05 -11.81 11.11
C ASN A 45 -8.02 -12.55 9.76
N GLY A 46 -7.59 -11.91 8.67
CA GLY A 46 -7.56 -12.52 7.35
C GLY A 46 -8.93 -12.71 6.69
N TRP A 47 -10.01 -12.14 7.24
CA TRP A 47 -11.37 -12.24 6.70
C TRP A 47 -11.62 -11.20 5.62
N ILE A 48 -10.84 -11.27 4.53
CA ILE A 48 -10.86 -10.24 3.49
C ILE A 48 -12.21 -10.17 2.77
N GLU A 49 -12.92 -11.28 2.61
CA GLU A 49 -14.26 -11.33 2.01
C GLU A 49 -15.27 -10.53 2.86
N LYS A 50 -15.24 -10.71 4.19
CA LYS A 50 -16.07 -9.90 5.11
C LYS A 50 -15.71 -8.42 5.03
N ALA A 51 -14.42 -8.09 4.92
CA ALA A 51 -13.96 -6.71 4.77
C ALA A 51 -14.46 -6.08 3.46
N GLU A 52 -14.43 -6.81 2.35
CA GLU A 52 -14.97 -6.34 1.06
C GLU A 52 -16.49 -6.12 1.14
N SER A 53 -17.25 -7.06 1.69
CA SER A 53 -18.70 -6.90 1.89
C SER A 53 -19.04 -5.71 2.79
N LEU A 54 -18.29 -5.51 3.88
CA LEU A 54 -18.47 -4.35 4.75
C LEU A 54 -18.15 -3.04 4.03
N HIS A 55 -17.11 -3.00 3.20
CA HIS A 55 -16.75 -1.82 2.43
C HIS A 55 -17.84 -1.44 1.43
N LEU A 56 -18.42 -2.41 0.71
CA LEU A 56 -19.53 -2.17 -0.21
C LEU A 56 -20.76 -1.62 0.53
N ARG A 57 -21.17 -2.28 1.63
CA ARG A 57 -22.29 -1.82 2.47
C ARG A 57 -22.06 -0.42 3.05
N THR A 58 -20.83 -0.12 3.44
CA THR A 58 -20.43 1.23 3.91
C THR A 58 -20.69 2.28 2.83
N LEU A 59 -20.36 1.99 1.56
CA LEU A 59 -20.62 2.90 0.44
C LEU A 59 -22.11 3.09 0.18
N GLU A 60 -22.89 2.01 0.20
CA GLU A 60 -24.35 2.02 0.01
C GLU A 60 -25.07 2.86 1.08
N LYS A 61 -24.58 2.81 2.33
CA LYS A 61 -25.09 3.62 3.44
C LYS A 61 -24.57 5.07 3.45
N GLY A 62 -23.89 5.50 2.40
CA GLY A 62 -23.39 6.87 2.24
C GLY A 62 -22.08 7.16 2.98
N GLY A 63 -21.41 6.14 3.51
CA GLY A 63 -20.08 6.25 4.09
C GLY A 63 -19.06 6.63 3.02
N ARG A 64 -18.23 7.65 3.32
CA ARG A 64 -17.17 8.11 2.42
C ARG A 64 -15.82 7.58 2.90
N PRO A 65 -15.16 6.68 2.15
CA PRO A 65 -13.85 6.16 2.49
C PRO A 65 -12.85 7.29 2.68
N ASN A 66 -12.06 7.22 3.74
CA ASN A 66 -10.95 8.13 3.96
C ASN A 66 -9.61 7.41 3.73
N TYR A 67 -8.51 8.14 3.92
CA TYR A 67 -7.17 7.57 3.78
C TYR A 67 -6.99 6.28 4.62
N LYS A 68 -7.56 6.25 5.84
CA LYS A 68 -7.44 5.10 6.73
C LYS A 68 -8.24 3.89 6.23
N THR A 69 -9.40 4.13 5.62
CA THR A 69 -10.18 3.07 4.97
C THR A 69 -9.36 2.42 3.86
N TRP A 70 -8.74 3.22 2.98
CA TRP A 70 -7.91 2.70 1.90
C TRP A 70 -6.65 1.99 2.40
N GLU A 71 -6.02 2.51 3.45
CA GLU A 71 -4.87 1.86 4.09
C GLU A 71 -5.20 0.45 4.61
N ILE A 72 -6.31 0.32 5.34
CA ILE A 72 -6.77 -0.99 5.86
C ILE A 72 -7.05 -1.96 4.71
N LEU A 73 -7.74 -1.51 3.66
CA LEU A 73 -8.05 -2.37 2.51
C LEU A 73 -6.80 -2.78 1.73
N MET A 74 -5.83 -1.89 1.55
CA MET A 74 -4.55 -2.22 0.93
C MET A 74 -3.83 -3.32 1.72
N GLU A 75 -3.73 -3.17 3.04
CA GLU A 75 -3.12 -4.18 3.92
C GLU A 75 -3.81 -5.54 3.75
N GLY A 76 -5.14 -5.57 3.75
CA GLY A 76 -5.92 -6.79 3.57
C GLY A 76 -5.73 -7.43 2.20
N TRP A 77 -5.73 -6.64 1.13
CA TRP A 77 -5.55 -7.16 -0.23
C TRP A 77 -4.13 -7.62 -0.50
N ILE A 78 -3.11 -6.96 0.05
CA ILE A 78 -1.71 -7.41 -0.02
C ILE A 78 -1.58 -8.77 0.65
N LYS A 79 -2.09 -8.93 1.89
CA LYS A 79 -2.05 -10.22 2.60
C LYS A 79 -2.81 -11.32 1.87
N ALA A 80 -3.90 -10.97 1.20
CA ALA A 80 -4.70 -11.89 0.38
C ALA A 80 -4.16 -12.09 -1.06
N LYS A 81 -2.98 -11.53 -1.39
CA LYS A 81 -2.38 -11.54 -2.74
C LYS A 81 -3.28 -10.98 -3.86
N LYS A 82 -4.27 -10.13 -3.53
CA LYS A 82 -5.18 -9.45 -4.47
C LYS A 82 -4.57 -8.11 -4.93
N MET A 83 -3.40 -8.15 -5.58
CA MET A 83 -2.59 -6.95 -5.84
C MET A 83 -3.23 -5.89 -6.75
N ASP A 84 -4.06 -6.29 -7.71
CA ASP A 84 -4.79 -5.32 -8.55
C ASP A 84 -5.70 -4.41 -7.72
N LYS A 85 -6.38 -4.98 -6.72
CA LYS A 85 -7.23 -4.23 -5.79
C LYS A 85 -6.38 -3.33 -4.87
N ALA A 86 -5.25 -3.83 -4.37
CA ALA A 86 -4.32 -3.05 -3.55
C ALA A 86 -3.78 -1.82 -4.32
N ILE A 87 -3.33 -2.01 -5.57
CA ILE A 87 -2.82 -0.93 -6.42
C ILE A 87 -3.94 0.08 -6.75
N SER A 88 -5.16 -0.39 -7.00
CA SER A 88 -6.32 0.48 -7.22
C SER A 88 -6.63 1.33 -5.97
N ALA A 89 -6.62 0.74 -4.77
CA ALA A 89 -6.77 1.48 -3.53
C ALA A 89 -5.63 2.45 -3.28
N MET A 90 -4.39 2.09 -3.60
CA MET A 90 -3.26 3.01 -3.47
C MET A 90 -3.45 4.25 -4.34
N LYS A 91 -3.89 4.08 -5.60
CA LYS A 91 -4.22 5.22 -6.48
C LYS A 91 -5.29 6.11 -5.87
N ARG A 92 -6.33 5.51 -5.26
CA ARG A 92 -7.40 6.24 -4.55
C ARG A 92 -6.90 6.93 -3.29
N GLY A 93 -6.04 6.29 -2.49
CA GLY A 93 -5.45 6.89 -1.31
C GLY A 93 -4.52 8.06 -1.67
N PHE A 94 -3.66 7.88 -2.68
CA PHE A 94 -2.71 8.90 -3.11
C PHE A 94 -3.39 10.16 -3.65
N SER A 95 -4.57 10.04 -4.29
CA SER A 95 -5.33 11.21 -4.71
C SER A 95 -5.85 12.05 -3.52
N MET A 96 -5.96 11.45 -2.32
CA MET A 96 -6.36 12.13 -1.08
C MET A 96 -5.21 12.85 -0.36
N LEU A 97 -3.95 12.60 -0.75
CA LEU A 97 -2.78 13.27 -0.16
C LEU A 97 -2.79 14.79 -0.35
N LYS A 98 -3.49 15.30 -1.37
CA LYS A 98 -3.70 16.74 -1.56
C LYS A 98 -4.47 17.39 -0.41
N GLN A 99 -5.21 16.60 0.37
CA GLN A 99 -6.15 17.07 1.38
C GLN A 99 -5.73 16.69 2.81
N CYS A 100 -4.64 15.91 2.98
CA CYS A 100 -4.17 15.50 4.30
C CYS A 100 -2.69 15.05 4.28
N HIS A 101 -2.01 15.18 5.43
CA HIS A 101 -0.64 14.71 5.65
C HIS A 101 -0.57 13.19 5.94
N TRP A 102 -1.39 12.39 5.26
CA TRP A 102 -1.30 10.94 5.40
C TRP A 102 -0.04 10.41 4.72
N ARG A 103 0.58 9.38 5.29
CA ARG A 103 1.62 8.60 4.64
C ARG A 103 1.26 7.13 4.79
N PRO A 104 1.20 6.34 3.71
CA PRO A 104 1.01 4.89 3.81
C PRO A 104 2.17 4.27 4.60
N SER A 105 1.93 3.11 5.21
CA SER A 105 3.02 2.35 5.84
C SER A 105 4.09 1.94 4.84
N SER A 106 5.35 1.90 5.29
CA SER A 106 6.48 1.43 4.47
C SER A 106 6.28 0.00 3.97
N GLU A 107 5.62 -0.85 4.77
CA GLU A 107 5.27 -2.23 4.41
C GLU A 107 4.35 -2.29 3.18
N ILE A 108 3.29 -1.47 3.14
CA ILE A 108 2.37 -1.41 1.99
C ILE A 108 3.12 -0.95 0.73
N VAL A 109 3.92 0.10 0.87
CA VAL A 109 4.65 0.69 -0.25
C VAL A 109 5.69 -0.30 -0.80
N LEU A 110 6.42 -0.98 0.08
CA LEU A 110 7.41 -1.98 -0.30
C LEU A 110 6.77 -3.21 -0.93
N ALA A 111 5.66 -3.72 -0.38
CA ALA A 111 4.96 -4.88 -0.94
C ALA A 111 4.51 -4.65 -2.39
N ILE A 112 4.04 -3.44 -2.72
CA ILE A 112 3.67 -3.10 -4.10
C ILE A 112 4.92 -2.99 -5.00
N ALA A 113 6.03 -2.46 -4.48
CA ALA A 113 7.29 -2.41 -5.24
C ALA A 113 7.83 -3.82 -5.54
N GLU A 114 7.81 -4.71 -4.56
CA GLU A 114 8.24 -6.11 -4.73
C GLU A 114 7.30 -6.88 -5.66
N TYR A 115 5.99 -6.61 -5.64
CA TYR A 115 5.08 -7.17 -6.63
C TYR A 115 5.46 -6.79 -8.07
N PHE A 116 5.82 -5.53 -8.34
CA PHE A 116 6.31 -5.14 -9.66
C PHE A 116 7.68 -5.76 -9.98
N ASN A 117 8.51 -6.00 -8.95
CA ASN A 117 9.78 -6.71 -9.06
C ASN A 117 9.59 -8.14 -9.54
N GLU A 118 8.81 -8.92 -8.80
CA GLU A 118 8.49 -10.32 -9.11
C GLU A 118 7.81 -10.48 -10.47
N ALA A 119 6.94 -9.53 -10.84
CA ALA A 119 6.27 -9.53 -12.15
C ALA A 119 7.18 -9.09 -13.31
N GLY A 120 8.41 -8.62 -13.03
CA GLY A 120 9.30 -8.04 -14.05
C GLY A 120 8.71 -6.80 -14.74
N ASN A 121 7.71 -6.16 -14.15
CA ASN A 121 6.96 -5.07 -14.78
C ASN A 121 7.71 -3.74 -14.61
N LEU A 122 8.70 -3.54 -15.47
CA LEU A 122 9.54 -2.34 -15.49
C LEU A 122 8.73 -1.05 -15.61
N LYS A 123 7.73 -1.04 -16.49
CA LYS A 123 6.95 0.16 -16.78
C LYS A 123 6.24 0.66 -15.53
N ASP A 124 5.55 -0.23 -14.83
CA ASP A 124 4.82 0.14 -13.61
C ASP A 124 5.76 0.38 -12.43
N ALA A 125 6.84 -0.40 -12.29
CA ALA A 125 7.89 -0.15 -11.28
C ALA A 125 8.49 1.27 -11.39
N LYS A 126 8.88 1.69 -12.61
CA LYS A 126 9.42 3.04 -12.86
C LYS A 126 8.38 4.13 -12.63
N LYS A 127 7.13 3.90 -13.03
CA LYS A 127 6.04 4.86 -12.75
C LYS A 127 5.81 4.99 -11.26
N TYR A 128 5.86 3.88 -10.53
CA TYR A 128 5.60 3.81 -9.11
C TYR A 128 6.65 4.57 -8.30
N ILE A 129 7.93 4.27 -8.49
CA ILE A 129 9.02 4.96 -7.78
C ILE A 129 9.05 6.47 -8.06
N LYS A 130 8.70 6.90 -9.28
CA LYS A 130 8.56 8.33 -9.62
C LYS A 130 7.43 9.00 -8.85
N VAL A 131 6.34 8.30 -8.58
CA VAL A 131 5.26 8.81 -7.72
C VAL A 131 5.77 8.91 -6.27
N LEU A 132 6.40 7.86 -5.75
CA LEU A 132 6.90 7.85 -4.37
C LEU A 132 7.96 8.91 -4.11
N HIS A 133 8.88 9.12 -5.05
CA HIS A 133 9.92 10.16 -4.94
C HIS A 133 9.31 11.57 -4.88
N ARG A 134 8.30 11.86 -5.72
CA ARG A 134 7.58 13.14 -5.67
C ARG A 134 6.83 13.35 -4.35
N LEU A 135 6.43 12.27 -3.69
CA LEU A 135 5.76 12.31 -2.39
C LEU A 135 6.74 12.27 -1.20
N GLY A 136 8.04 12.14 -1.45
CA GLY A 136 9.05 11.95 -0.41
C GLY A 136 8.83 10.67 0.41
N LEU A 137 8.42 9.59 -0.26
CA LEU A 137 8.12 8.26 0.30
C LEU A 137 9.13 7.19 -0.13
N THR A 138 10.20 7.56 -0.83
CA THR A 138 11.28 6.68 -1.28
C THR A 138 12.15 6.22 -0.13
N SER A 139 12.79 5.05 -0.31
CA SER A 139 13.72 4.45 0.64
C SER A 139 14.69 3.53 -0.12
N LEU A 140 15.81 3.16 0.51
CA LEU A 140 16.77 2.22 -0.08
C LEU A 140 16.10 0.91 -0.50
N ALA A 141 15.22 0.34 0.32
CA ALA A 141 14.50 -0.89 0.02
C ALA A 141 13.66 -0.77 -1.27
N LEU A 142 12.98 0.36 -1.46
CA LEU A 142 12.20 0.63 -2.67
C LEU A 142 13.08 0.79 -3.91
N TYR A 143 14.23 1.45 -3.76
CA TYR A 143 15.21 1.54 -4.84
C TYR A 143 15.77 0.17 -5.21
N LYS A 144 16.12 -0.67 -4.24
CA LYS A 144 16.59 -2.04 -4.49
C LYS A 144 15.56 -2.86 -5.25
N ALA A 145 14.27 -2.82 -4.86
CA ALA A 145 13.20 -3.52 -5.58
C ALA A 145 13.12 -3.10 -7.06
N VAL A 146 13.24 -1.80 -7.36
CA VAL A 146 13.23 -1.29 -8.74
C VAL A 146 14.51 -1.63 -9.50
N LEU A 147 15.68 -1.50 -8.86
CA LEU A 147 16.97 -1.86 -9.47
C LEU A 147 16.99 -3.34 -9.88
N LYS A 148 16.41 -4.23 -9.07
CA LYS A 148 16.24 -5.64 -9.41
C LYS A 148 15.46 -5.82 -10.71
N VAL A 149 14.36 -5.10 -10.93
CA VAL A 149 13.62 -5.17 -12.22
C VAL A 149 14.50 -4.79 -13.41
N HIS A 150 15.32 -3.75 -13.25
CA HIS A 150 16.24 -3.31 -14.29
C HIS A 150 17.33 -4.33 -14.59
N VAL A 151 17.87 -5.01 -13.57
CA VAL A 151 18.87 -6.07 -13.73
C VAL A 151 18.28 -7.23 -14.54
N HIS A 152 17.08 -7.70 -14.18
CA HIS A 152 16.41 -8.79 -14.89
C HIS A 152 16.16 -8.46 -16.37
N GLY A 153 15.74 -7.23 -16.67
CA GLY A 153 15.45 -6.81 -18.04
C GLY A 153 16.65 -6.22 -18.80
N ARG A 154 17.84 -6.16 -18.20
CA ARG A 154 19.04 -5.47 -18.75
C ARG A 154 18.76 -4.03 -19.18
N ASN A 155 17.93 -3.31 -18.43
CA ASN A 155 17.46 -1.97 -18.80
C ASN A 155 18.29 -0.86 -18.13
N PRO A 156 18.54 0.27 -18.81
CA PRO A 156 19.25 1.42 -18.23
C PRO A 156 18.57 1.99 -16.98
N THR A 157 19.37 2.33 -15.96
CA THR A 157 18.93 2.85 -14.65
C THR A 157 19.26 4.31 -14.37
N LEU A 158 19.68 5.08 -15.38
CA LEU A 158 20.17 6.45 -15.17
C LEU A 158 19.19 7.34 -14.41
N ASP A 159 17.89 7.23 -14.71
CA ASP A 159 16.86 8.03 -14.04
C ASP A 159 16.69 7.62 -12.57
N ILE A 160 16.84 6.33 -12.26
CA ILE A 160 16.77 5.82 -10.88
C ILE A 160 17.98 6.29 -10.07
N LEU A 161 19.19 6.19 -10.63
CA LEU A 161 20.43 6.63 -9.96
C LEU A 161 20.39 8.12 -9.60
N LYS A 162 19.93 8.97 -10.53
CA LYS A 162 19.74 10.41 -10.28
C LYS A 162 18.74 10.67 -9.15
N MET A 163 17.69 9.86 -9.05
CA MET A 163 16.72 9.99 -7.95
C MET A 163 17.35 9.57 -6.61
N MET A 164 18.13 8.48 -6.58
CA MET A 164 18.83 8.01 -5.38
C MET A 164 19.85 9.03 -4.85
N GLU A 165 20.61 9.65 -5.75
CA GLU A 165 21.58 10.70 -5.41
C GLU A 165 20.87 11.92 -4.81
N LYS A 166 19.78 12.37 -5.46
CA LYS A 166 18.97 13.48 -4.96
C LYS A 166 18.36 13.21 -3.58
N ASP A 167 17.94 11.96 -3.35
CA ASP A 167 17.39 11.53 -2.06
C ASP A 167 18.48 11.24 -1.01
N GLN A 168 19.77 11.42 -1.36
CA GLN A 168 20.93 11.20 -0.49
C GLN A 168 20.93 9.82 0.18
N VAL A 169 20.50 8.79 -0.56
CA VAL A 169 20.36 7.44 -0.02
C VAL A 169 21.72 6.79 0.15
N HIS A 170 22.07 6.40 1.37
CA HIS A 170 23.27 5.63 1.65
C HIS A 170 23.13 4.21 1.06
N LEU A 171 24.07 3.81 0.20
CA LEU A 171 24.04 2.49 -0.43
C LEU A 171 24.57 1.43 0.53
N ASP A 172 23.90 0.27 0.54
CA ASP A 172 24.44 -0.94 1.14
C ASP A 172 25.19 -1.77 0.08
N GLU A 173 25.78 -2.89 0.52
CA GLU A 173 26.52 -3.79 -0.37
C GLU A 173 25.64 -4.35 -1.49
N GLU A 174 24.38 -4.70 -1.18
CA GLU A 174 23.42 -5.23 -2.15
C GLU A 174 23.10 -4.20 -3.23
N ALA A 175 22.75 -2.96 -2.86
CA ALA A 175 22.49 -1.88 -3.81
C ALA A 175 23.72 -1.59 -4.67
N SER A 176 24.91 -1.58 -4.07
CA SER A 176 26.17 -1.36 -4.79
C SER A 176 26.46 -2.49 -5.79
N ALA A 177 26.15 -3.73 -5.44
CA ALA A 177 26.28 -4.87 -6.35
C ALA A 177 25.28 -4.79 -7.52
N LEU A 178 24.02 -4.44 -7.26
CA LEU A 178 23.01 -4.25 -8.31
C LEU A 178 23.43 -3.17 -9.31
N ILE A 179 23.95 -2.03 -8.83
CA ILE A 179 24.41 -0.94 -9.68
C ILE A 179 25.62 -1.35 -10.53
N ARG A 180 26.59 -2.07 -9.96
CA ARG A 180 27.74 -2.60 -10.72
C ARG A 180 27.31 -3.54 -11.83
N CYS A 181 26.37 -4.45 -11.55
CA CYS A 181 25.82 -5.37 -12.55
C CYS A 181 25.20 -4.61 -13.74
N LEU A 182 24.46 -3.52 -13.46
CA LEU A 182 23.85 -2.69 -14.49
C LEU A 182 24.86 -1.89 -15.33
N ASN A 183 25.97 -1.48 -14.74
CA ASN A 183 27.03 -0.76 -15.46
C ASN A 183 27.84 -1.68 -16.38
N GLN A 184 28.03 -2.94 -16.01
CA GLN A 184 28.68 -3.94 -16.87
C GLN A 184 27.88 -4.23 -18.15
N ILE A 185 26.55 -4.10 -18.10
CA ILE A 185 25.67 -4.30 -19.27
C ILE A 185 25.91 -3.22 -20.34
N LYS A 186 26.36 -2.02 -19.97
CA LYS A 186 26.65 -0.94 -20.91
C LYS A 186 28.01 -1.06 -21.61
N GLY A 187 28.93 -1.86 -21.08
CA GLY A 187 30.30 -1.97 -21.60
C GLY A 187 30.53 -3.13 -22.57
N GLY A 188 29.45 -3.76 -23.07
CA GLY A 188 29.51 -4.91 -23.99
C GLY A 188 28.93 -4.64 -25.37
N GLU A 189 28.65 -3.37 -25.71
CA GLU A 189 28.12 -2.96 -27.03
C GLU A 189 29.13 -2.10 -27.83
N ASP A 190 30.43 -2.18 -27.51
CA ASP A 190 31.52 -1.55 -28.28
C ASP A 190 32.27 -2.58 -29.13
#